data_AF-A0A9E3X3Z9-F1
#
_entry.id   AF-A0A9E3X3Z9-F1
#
_cell.length_a   1.000
_cell.length_b   1.000
_cell.length_c   1.000
_cell.angle_alpha   90.00
_cell.angle_beta   90.00
_cell.angle_gamma   90.00
#
_symmetry.space_group_name_H-M   'P 1'
#
loop_
_entity.id
_entity.type
_entity.pdbx_description
1 polymer ?
#
loop_
_entity_poly.entity_id
_entity_poly.type
_entity_poly.pdbx_seq_one_letter_code
_entity_poly.pdbx_strand_id
1 'polypeptide(L)' 'MHIENPVENVQKLTRLSEWPRDKRGRPLVSDNILERMKLVTTEEAWGVLRRNGYDNQFVGGNWVRTHPDKILV' A
#
# COMPACT_ATOMS: atom_id res chain seq x y z
N MET A 1 -12.68 -18.10 -11.85
CA MET A 1 -11.52 -17.43 -11.22
C MET A 1 -11.80 -15.94 -11.22
N HIS A 2 -12.16 -15.36 -10.08
CA HIS A 2 -12.23 -13.90 -9.93
C HIS A 2 -10.81 -13.41 -9.61
N ILE A 3 -10.11 -12.90 -10.64
CA ILE A 3 -8.75 -12.36 -10.49
C ILE A 3 -8.79 -11.04 -9.68
N GLU A 4 -9.94 -10.37 -9.67
CA GLU A 4 -10.14 -9.09 -9.00
C GLU A 4 -11.12 -9.21 -7.83
N ASN A 5 -10.82 -8.50 -6.74
CA ASN A 5 -11.70 -8.42 -5.58
C ASN A 5 -12.98 -7.65 -5.95
N PRO A 6 -14.19 -8.15 -5.62
CA PRO A 6 -15.43 -7.42 -5.86
C PRO A 6 -15.42 -6.00 -5.27
N VAL A 7 -16.05 -5.06 -5.98
CA VAL A 7 -16.11 -3.64 -5.58
C VAL A 7 -16.62 -3.46 -4.15
N GLU A 8 -17.65 -4.22 -3.78
CA GLU A 8 -18.25 -4.20 -2.44
C GLU A 8 -17.24 -4.57 -1.35
N ASN A 9 -16.39 -5.58 -1.59
CA ASN A 9 -15.36 -5.99 -0.64
C ASN A 9 -14.30 -4.90 -0.46
N VAL A 10 -13.85 -4.29 -1.56
CA VAL A 10 -12.87 -3.20 -1.53
C VAL A 10 -13.42 -2.03 -0.72
N GLN A 11 -14.68 -1.64 -0.96
CA GLN A 11 -15.35 -0.57 -0.21
C GLN A 11 -15.49 -0.93 1.28
N LYS A 12 -15.91 -2.15 1.61
CA LYS A 12 -16.08 -2.61 3.00
C LYS A 12 -14.78 -2.59 3.80
N LEU A 13 -13.69 -3.07 3.18
CA LEU A 13 -12.36 -3.11 3.80
C LEU A 13 -11.76 -1.71 3.99
N THR A 14 -12.07 -0.78 3.08
CA THR A 14 -11.52 0.58 3.10
C THR A 14 -12.57 1.65 3.48
N ARG A 15 -13.64 1.26 4.18
CA ARG A 15 -14.82 2.12 4.42
C ARG A 15 -14.54 3.43 5.16
N LEU A 16 -13.44 3.50 5.91
CA LEU A 16 -13.02 4.70 6.65
C LEU A 16 -12.27 5.72 5.78
N SER A 17 -11.98 5.38 4.52
CA SER A 17 -11.27 6.27 3.63
C SER A 17 -12.19 7.38 3.12
N GLU A 18 -11.76 8.63 3.29
CA GLU A 18 -12.46 9.85 2.88
C GLU A 18 -12.12 10.27 1.43
N TRP A 19 -11.21 9.56 0.77
CA TRP A 19 -10.76 9.88 -0.59
C TRP A 19 -11.82 9.51 -1.65
N PRO A 20 -11.87 10.22 -2.80
CA PRO A 20 -12.66 9.81 -3.95
C PRO A 20 -12.32 8.37 -4.37
N ARG A 21 -13.26 7.65 -5.00
CA ARG A 21 -13.06 6.26 -5.40
C ARG A 21 -13.17 6.07 -6.89
N ASP A 22 -12.41 5.13 -7.44
CA ASP A 22 -12.58 4.71 -8.83
C ASP A 22 -13.80 3.80 -9.03
N LYS A 23 -14.07 3.43 -10.29
CA LYS A 23 -15.15 2.50 -10.66
C LYS A 23 -15.02 1.10 -10.03
N ARG A 24 -13.88 0.78 -9.41
CA ARG A 24 -13.58 -0.48 -8.73
C ARG A 24 -13.65 -0.34 -7.20
N GLY A 25 -14.04 0.84 -6.70
CA GLY A 25 -14.19 1.13 -5.28
C GLY A 25 -12.89 1.45 -4.55
N ARG A 26 -11.75 1.51 -5.25
CA ARG A 26 -10.45 1.80 -4.64
C ARG A 26 -10.33 3.29 -4.32
N PRO A 27 -9.92 3.67 -3.10
CA PRO A 27 -9.61 5.06 -2.78
C PRO A 27 -8.49 5.62 -3.67
N LEU A 28 -8.71 6.81 -4.22
CA LEU A 28 -7.76 7.58 -5.02
C LEU A 28 -7.02 8.54 -4.10
N VAL A 29 -5.91 8.06 -3.55
CA VAL A 29 -5.00 8.87 -2.73
C VAL A 29 -4.26 9.90 -3.59
N SER A 30 -3.90 11.03 -3.02
CA SER A 30 -3.15 12.08 -3.73
C SER A 30 -1.76 11.59 -4.16
N ASP A 31 -1.35 11.93 -5.38
CA ASP A 31 -0.01 11.66 -5.93
C ASP A 31 1.13 12.20 -5.06
N ASN A 32 0.88 13.24 -4.27
CA ASN A 32 1.86 13.76 -3.30
C ASN A 32 2.34 12.68 -2.32
N ILE A 33 1.47 11.74 -1.94
CA ILE A 33 1.85 10.60 -1.10
C ILE A 33 2.88 9.73 -1.82
N LEU A 34 2.67 9.44 -3.10
CA LEU A 34 3.61 8.65 -3.90
C LEU A 34 4.97 9.35 -4.02
N GLU A 35 4.97 10.66 -4.27
CA GLU A 35 6.21 11.44 -4.33
C GLU A 35 7.01 11.39 -3.03
N ARG A 36 6.34 11.44 -1.87
CA ARG A 36 6.99 11.32 -0.55
C ARG A 36 7.49 9.91 -0.28
N MET A 37 6.79 8.88 -0.74
CA MET A 37 7.18 7.48 -0.53
C MET A 37 8.45 7.09 -1.32
N LYS A 38 8.83 7.85 -2.36
CA LYS A 38 10.11 7.63 -3.07
C LYS A 38 11.35 7.83 -2.22
N LEU A 39 11.21 8.39 -1.02
CA LEU A 39 12.29 8.61 -0.05
C LEU A 39 12.27 7.59 1.10
N VAL A 40 11.34 6.64 1.09
CA VAL A 40 11.05 5.74 2.22
C VAL A 40 11.38 4.30 1.84
N THR A 41 12.11 3.59 2.69
CA THR A 41 12.34 2.15 2.50
C THR A 41 11.15 1.31 2.95
N THR A 42 11.02 0.09 2.43
CA THR A 42 9.95 -0.83 2.82
C THR A 42 9.98 -1.14 4.33
N GLU A 43 11.17 -1.24 4.92
CA GLU A 43 11.38 -1.45 6.35
C GLU A 43 10.92 -0.26 7.20
N GLU A 44 11.17 0.98 6.76
CA GLU A 44 10.70 2.20 7.43
C GLU A 44 9.17 2.28 7.42
N ALA A 45 8.56 2.02 6.25
CA ALA A 45 7.11 1.96 6.10
C ALA A 45 6.50 0.88 7.00
N TRP A 46 7.08 -0.33 7.02
CA TRP A 46 6.65 -1.39 7.92
C TRP A 46 6.81 -1.03 9.40
N GLY A 47 7.87 -0.31 9.77
CA GLY A 47 8.05 0.20 11.13
C GLY A 47 6.88 1.06 11.60
N VAL A 48 6.30 1.89 10.72
CA VAL A 48 5.08 2.67 11.02
C VAL A 48 3.87 1.76 11.22
N LEU A 49 3.67 0.79 10.32
CA LEU A 49 2.55 -0.16 10.37
C LEU A 49 2.59 -1.02 11.63
N ARG A 50 3.76 -1.57 11.96
CA ARG A 50 3.99 -2.38 13.14
C ARG A 50 3.68 -1.62 14.44
N ARG A 51 4.08 -0.36 14.54
CA ARG A 51 3.74 0.50 15.70
C ARG A 51 2.23 0.71 15.88
N ASN A 52 1.44 0.51 14.83
CA ASN A 52 -0.03 0.59 14.86
C ASN A 52 -0.70 -0.79 14.92
N GLY A 53 0.04 -1.85 15.24
CA GLY A 53 -0.50 -3.21 15.41
C GLY A 53 -0.68 -3.99 14.10
N TYR A 54 -0.12 -3.52 13.00
CA TYR A 54 -0.15 -4.21 11.71
C TYR A 54 1.15 -5.02 11.48
N ASP A 55 1.36 -6.06 12.28
CA ASP A 55 2.63 -6.81 12.30
C ASP A 55 2.89 -7.59 10.99
N ASN A 56 1.85 -8.13 10.37
CA ASN A 56 1.95 -9.05 9.23
C ASN A 56 1.95 -8.36 7.86
N GLN A 57 2.38 -7.10 7.77
CA GLN A 57 2.41 -6.33 6.51
C GLN A 57 3.75 -6.40 5.77
N PHE A 58 4.75 -7.03 6.37
CA PHE A 58 6.04 -7.26 5.75
C PHE A 58 6.59 -8.61 6.20
N VAL A 59 6.91 -9.45 5.22
CA VAL A 59 7.43 -10.80 5.48
C VAL A 59 8.93 -10.79 5.82
N GLY A 60 9.65 -9.70 5.51
CA GLY A 60 11.12 -9.65 5.59
C GLY A 60 11.80 -10.63 4.64
N GLY A 61 13.13 -10.71 4.67
CA GLY A 61 13.89 -11.78 4.00
C GLY A 61 14.59 -11.38 2.69
N ASN A 62 14.86 -12.38 1.84
CA ASN A 62 15.75 -12.30 0.68
C ASN A 62 15.10 -11.65 -0.56
N TRP A 63 14.53 -10.46 -0.40
CA TRP A 63 14.09 -9.68 -1.55
C TRP A 63 15.28 -9.31 -2.42
N VAL A 64 15.22 -9.66 -3.71
CA VAL A 64 16.26 -9.29 -4.67
C VAL A 64 15.93 -7.93 -5.27
N ARG A 65 16.82 -6.96 -5.06
CA ARG A 65 16.72 -5.64 -5.70
C ARG A 65 17.21 -5.75 -7.14
N THR A 66 16.30 -5.68 -8.10
CA THR A 66 16.64 -5.66 -9.54
C THR A 66 17.21 -4.31 -9.98
N HIS A 67 16.92 -3.24 -9.23
CA HIS A 67 17.39 -1.88 -9.47
C HIS A 67 17.83 -1.25 -8.15
N PRO A 68 19.10 -1.39 -7.74
CA PRO A 68 19.57 -0.99 -6.40
C PRO A 68 19.34 0.48 -6.05
N ASP A 69 19.37 1.36 -7.05
CA ASP A 69 19.31 2.82 -6.88
C ASP A 69 17.88 3.38 -7.05
N LYS A 70 16.86 2.52 -7.12
CA LYS A 70 15.47 2.93 -7.31
C LYS A 70 14.57 2.35 -6.25
N ILE A 71 13.74 3.22 -5.66
CA ILE A 71 12.61 2.81 -4.83
C ILE A 71 11.40 2.59 -5.75
N LEU A 72 10.76 1.42 -5.63
CA LEU A 72 9.52 1.12 -6.32
C LEU A 72 8.35 1.63 -5.47
N VAL A 73 7.55 2.53 -6.05
CA VAL A 73 6.36 3.14 -5.44
C VAL A 73 5.18 3.00 -6.40
#